data_AF-A0A956NIK0-F1
#
_entry.id   AF-A0A956NIK0-F1
#
_cell.length_a   1.000
_cell.length_b   1.000
_cell.length_c   1.000
_cell.angle_alpha   90.00
_cell.angle_beta   90.00
_cell.angle_gamma   90.00
#
_symmetry.space_group_name_H-M   'P 1'
#
loop_
_entity.id
_entity.type
_entity.pdbx_description
1 polymer ?
#
loop_
_entity_poly.entity_id
_entity_poly.type
_entity_poly.pdbx_seq_one_letter_code
_entity_poly.pdbx_strand_id
1 'polypeptide(L)'
;MPTAVHDSIEILKSLRRATGRAKTRGIDDDWLSSRLSTDPLLARAIAEANIEFGRLSESEREFLRLPEEEACARARNEIVNFYPADGINPYLPLAARGP
;
A
#
# COMPACT_ATOMS: atom_id res chain seq x y z
N MET A 1 14.67 -4.76 -18.62
CA MET A 1 14.47 -5.23 -17.22
C MET A 1 14.85 -4.17 -16.17
N PRO A 2 15.92 -3.36 -16.27
CA PRO A 2 16.26 -2.36 -15.23
C PRO A 2 15.22 -1.26 -15.05
N THR A 3 14.59 -0.82 -16.16
CA THR A 3 13.61 0.27 -16.15
C THR A 3 12.36 -0.06 -15.33
N ALA A 4 11.81 -1.27 -15.47
CA ALA A 4 10.59 -1.66 -14.76
C ALA A 4 10.76 -1.74 -13.23
N VAL A 5 11.96 -2.09 -12.75
CA VAL A 5 12.29 -2.07 -11.33
C VAL A 5 12.34 -0.63 -10.82
N HIS A 6 13.02 0.25 -11.53
CA HIS A 6 13.09 1.68 -11.20
C HIS A 6 11.70 2.32 -11.15
N ASP A 7 10.86 2.06 -12.16
CA ASP A 7 9.49 2.57 -12.24
C ASP A 7 8.64 2.14 -11.03
N SER A 8 8.77 0.87 -10.62
CA SER A 8 8.02 0.31 -9.48
C SER A 8 8.42 0.95 -8.15
N ILE A 9 9.72 1.18 -7.93
CA ILE A 9 10.21 1.84 -6.72
C ILE A 9 9.76 3.32 -6.67
N GLU A 10 9.80 4.02 -7.80
CA GLU A 10 9.31 5.41 -7.84
C GLU A 10 7.80 5.52 -7.61
N ILE A 11 7.01 4.56 -8.10
CA ILE A 11 5.59 4.44 -7.73
C ILE A 11 5.45 4.35 -6.22
N LEU A 12 6.13 3.40 -5.56
CA LEU A 12 6.03 3.22 -4.11
C LEU A 12 6.43 4.48 -3.34
N LYS A 13 7.50 5.16 -3.74
CA LYS A 13 7.90 6.44 -3.14
C LYS A 13 6.85 7.52 -3.34
N SER A 14 6.22 7.59 -4.51
CA SER A 14 5.13 8.54 -4.78
C SER A 14 3.95 8.31 -3.85
N LEU A 15 3.50 7.06 -3.70
CA LEU A 15 2.41 6.68 -2.80
C LEU A 15 2.71 7.03 -1.34
N ARG A 16 3.93 6.72 -0.88
CA ARG A 16 4.40 7.06 0.49
C ARG A 16 4.42 8.58 0.73
N ARG A 17 4.76 9.39 -0.27
CA ARG A 17 4.75 10.87 -0.17
C ARG A 17 3.34 11.45 -0.19
N ALA A 18 2.39 10.76 -0.81
CA ALA A 18 1.01 11.22 -0.97
C ALA A 18 0.09 10.82 0.20
N THR A 19 0.58 10.04 1.16
CA THR A 19 -0.18 9.48 2.29
C THR A 19 0.24 10.10 3.63
N GLY A 20 -0.60 9.91 4.65
CA GLY A 20 -0.30 10.33 6.01
C GLY A 20 0.79 9.51 6.70
N ARG A 21 1.03 9.79 7.99
CA ARG A 21 2.06 9.11 8.78
C ARG A 21 1.78 7.60 8.86
N ALA A 22 2.68 6.79 8.32
CA ALA A 22 2.64 5.34 8.46
C ALA A 22 3.06 4.89 9.87
N LYS A 23 2.33 3.91 10.44
CA LYS A 23 2.77 3.17 11.63
C LYS A 23 3.49 1.89 11.22
N THR A 24 2.99 1.21 10.20
CA THR A 24 3.62 0.02 9.65
C THR A 24 4.82 0.40 8.80
N ARG A 25 5.97 -0.22 9.12
CA ARG A 25 7.18 -0.11 8.30
C ARG A 25 7.25 -1.32 7.40
N GLY A 26 7.15 -1.07 6.10
CA GLY A 26 7.29 -2.10 5.08
C GLY A 26 8.74 -2.54 4.88
N ILE A 27 8.95 -3.35 3.85
CA ILE A 27 10.26 -3.82 3.42
C ILE A 27 11.04 -2.66 2.76
N ASP A 28 12.37 -2.67 2.89
CA ASP A 28 13.26 -1.67 2.30
C ASP A 28 13.36 -1.78 0.78
N ASP A 29 13.78 -0.67 0.16
CA ASP A 29 13.83 -0.54 -1.30
C ASP A 29 14.92 -1.43 -1.94
N ASP A 30 16.00 -1.78 -1.20
CA ASP A 30 17.07 -2.63 -1.70
C ASP A 30 16.58 -4.08 -1.86
N TRP A 31 15.90 -4.60 -0.83
CA TRP A 31 15.27 -5.90 -0.90
C TRP A 31 14.19 -5.93 -1.99
N LEU A 32 13.32 -4.92 -2.05
CA LEU A 32 12.28 -4.83 -3.08
C LEU A 32 12.87 -4.83 -4.50
N SER A 33 13.96 -4.09 -4.73
CA SER A 33 14.64 -4.05 -6.04
C SER A 33 15.17 -5.41 -6.45
N SER A 34 15.74 -6.17 -5.51
CA SER A 34 16.20 -7.54 -5.77
C SER A 34 15.03 -8.48 -6.12
N ARG A 35 13.89 -8.35 -5.43
CA ARG A 35 12.71 -9.18 -5.68
C ARG A 35 12.03 -8.84 -7.00
N LEU A 36 11.87 -7.55 -7.32
CA LEU A 36 11.27 -7.06 -8.56
C LEU A 36 12.00 -7.55 -9.82
N SER A 37 13.29 -7.86 -9.71
CA SER A 37 14.08 -8.44 -10.80
C SER A 37 13.71 -9.89 -11.11
N THR A 38 13.05 -10.58 -10.18
CA THR A 38 12.73 -12.02 -10.26
C THR A 38 11.24 -12.34 -10.16
N ASP A 39 10.41 -11.37 -9.76
CA ASP A 39 9.01 -11.56 -9.45
C ASP A 39 8.12 -10.57 -10.23
N PRO A 40 7.58 -10.98 -11.39
CA PRO A 40 6.71 -10.11 -12.19
C PRO A 40 5.34 -9.85 -11.52
N LEU A 41 4.90 -10.71 -10.59
CA LEU A 41 3.63 -10.50 -9.87
C LEU A 41 3.75 -9.36 -8.88
N LEU A 42 4.92 -9.18 -8.26
CA LEU A 42 5.20 -8.04 -7.40
C LEU A 42 5.10 -6.72 -8.16
N ALA A 43 5.74 -6.62 -9.33
CA ALA A 43 5.66 -5.42 -10.17
C ALA A 43 4.22 -5.11 -10.60
N ARG A 44 3.45 -6.15 -10.93
CA ARG A 44 2.03 -6.01 -11.27
C ARG A 44 1.19 -5.52 -10.08
N ALA A 45 1.40 -6.07 -8.88
CA ALA A 45 0.69 -5.63 -7.68
C ALA A 45 0.96 -4.13 -7.38
N ILE A 46 2.19 -3.66 -7.58
CA ILE A 46 2.54 -2.24 -7.42
C ILE A 46 1.84 -1.37 -8.45
N ALA A 47 1.83 -1.79 -9.72
CA ALA A 47 1.15 -1.04 -10.78
C ALA A 47 -0.37 -0.94 -10.52
N GLU A 48 -1.00 -2.03 -10.09
CA GLU A 48 -2.42 -2.06 -9.72
C GLU A 48 -2.70 -1.18 -8.49
N ALA A 49 -1.84 -1.22 -7.47
CA ALA A 49 -1.96 -0.32 -6.31
C ALA A 49 -1.92 1.16 -6.72
N ASN A 50 -1.10 1.53 -7.71
CA ASN A 50 -1.04 2.90 -8.22
C ASN A 50 -2.34 3.32 -8.91
N ILE A 51 -2.96 2.42 -9.68
CA ILE A 51 -4.25 2.67 -10.33
C ILE A 51 -5.34 2.87 -9.29
N GLU A 52 -5.47 1.96 -8.32
CA GLU A 52 -6.47 2.05 -7.25
C GLU A 52 -6.25 3.29 -6.37
N PHE A 53 -4.99 3.65 -6.09
CA PHE A 53 -4.68 4.88 -5.37
C PHE A 53 -5.13 6.12 -6.14
N GLY A 54 -4.91 6.14 -7.47
CA GLY A 54 -5.39 7.22 -8.34
C GLY A 54 -6.90 7.36 -8.24
N ARG A 55 -7.64 6.25 -8.35
CA ARG A 55 -9.10 6.21 -8.26
C ARG A 55 -9.61 6.68 -6.90
N LEU A 56 -9.00 6.22 -5.80
CA LEU A 56 -9.33 6.67 -4.45
C LEU A 56 -9.00 8.14 -4.23
N SER A 57 -7.92 8.64 -4.83
CA SER A 57 -7.48 10.04 -4.67
C SER A 57 -8.43 11.04 -5.33
N GLU A 58 -9.31 10.61 -6.24
CA GLU A 58 -10.33 11.45 -6.85
C GLU A 58 -11.47 11.79 -5.88
N SER A 59 -11.87 10.84 -5.02
CA SER A 59 -13.00 11.01 -4.10
C SER A 59 -12.61 11.13 -2.62
N GLU A 60 -11.49 10.53 -2.20
CA GLU A 60 -11.15 10.29 -0.80
C GLU A 60 -9.74 10.82 -0.44
N ARG A 61 -9.31 11.93 -1.07
CA ARG A 61 -7.96 12.50 -0.86
C ARG A 61 -7.68 12.84 0.59
N GLU A 62 -8.66 13.36 1.33
CA GLU A 62 -8.49 13.70 2.75
C GLU A 62 -8.30 12.44 3.59
N PHE A 63 -9.04 11.38 3.31
CA PHE A 63 -8.90 10.08 3.96
C PHE A 63 -7.48 9.51 3.77
N LEU A 64 -6.92 9.58 2.55
CA LEU A 64 -5.58 9.08 2.25
C LEU A 64 -4.46 9.84 2.99
N ARG A 65 -4.71 11.08 3.41
CA ARG A 65 -3.76 11.92 4.16
C ARG A 65 -3.82 11.73 5.67
N LEU A 66 -4.82 11.02 6.18
CA LEU A 66 -4.91 10.68 7.60
C LEU A 66 -3.71 9.80 8.00
N PRO A 67 -3.24 9.88 9.26
CA PRO A 67 -2.35 8.88 9.83
C PRO A 67 -2.93 7.47 9.63
N GLU A 68 -2.07 6.48 9.34
CA GLU A 68 -2.50 5.11 9.00
C GLU A 68 -3.45 4.50 10.03
N GLU A 69 -3.19 4.71 11.32
CA GLU A 69 -4.06 4.23 12.41
C GLU A 69 -5.48 4.82 12.33
N GLU A 70 -5.59 6.11 12.02
CA GLU A 70 -6.86 6.81 11.92
C GLU A 70 -7.61 6.42 10.65
N ALA A 71 -6.90 6.30 9.52
CA ALA A 71 -7.47 5.78 8.28
C ALA A 71 -8.02 4.36 8.47
N CYS A 72 -7.27 3.48 9.14
CA CYS A 72 -7.71 2.11 9.42
C CYS A 72 -8.91 2.08 10.36
N ALA A 73 -8.93 2.90 11.42
CA ALA A 73 -10.06 3.00 12.33
C ALA A 73 -11.32 3.48 11.60
N ARG A 74 -11.20 4.52 10.77
CA ARG A 74 -12.32 5.08 10.00
C ARG A 74 -12.86 4.09 8.98
N ALA A 75 -12.00 3.40 8.23
CA ALA A 75 -12.42 2.40 7.24
C ALA A 75 -13.13 1.19 7.87
N ARG A 76 -12.89 0.91 9.16
CA ARG A 76 -13.46 -0.23 9.88
C ARG A 76 -14.61 0.14 10.80
N ASN A 77 -14.98 1.42 10.88
CA ASN A 77 -16.01 1.87 11.82
C ASN A 77 -17.36 1.17 11.61
N GLU A 78 -17.64 0.72 10.39
CA GLU A 78 -18.87 -0.01 10.03
C GLU A 78 -18.65 -1.52 9.86
N ILE A 79 -17.46 -2.04 10.22
CA ILE A 79 -17.10 -3.44 10.09
C ILE A 79 -16.92 -4.06 11.48
N VAL A 80 -17.81 -4.98 11.83
CA VAL A 80 -17.68 -5.77 13.05
C VAL A 80 -16.62 -6.84 12.85
N ASN A 81 -15.53 -6.77 13.63
CA ASN A 81 -14.49 -7.80 13.66
C ASN A 81 -14.79 -8.81 14.78
N PHE A 82 -14.72 -10.11 14.46
CA PHE A 82 -14.83 -11.20 15.44
C PHE A 82 -13.47 -11.60 16.04
N TYR A 83 -12.39 -11.01 15.52
CA TYR A 83 -11.05 -11.19 16.06
C TYR A 83 -10.82 -10.27 17.25
N PRO A 84 -10.01 -10.69 18.23
CA PRO A 84 -9.48 -9.78 19.22
C PRO A 84 -8.67 -8.66 18.55
N ALA A 85 -8.50 -7.53 19.24
CA ALA A 85 -7.92 -6.31 18.66
C ALA A 85 -6.50 -6.51 18.09
N ASP A 86 -5.71 -7.41 18.65
CA ASP A 86 -4.37 -7.77 18.20
C ASP A 86 -4.35 -8.71 16.98
N GLY A 87 -5.47 -9.36 16.68
CA GLY A 87 -5.67 -10.17 15.46
C GLY A 87 -6.10 -9.36 14.23
N ILE A 88 -6.35 -8.06 14.38
CA ILE A 88 -6.75 -7.18 13.28
C ILE A 88 -5.50 -6.65 12.58
N ASN A 89 -5.45 -6.79 11.25
CA ASN A 89 -4.34 -6.28 10.46
C ASN A 89 -4.15 -4.75 10.68
N PRO A 90 -2.97 -4.24 11.07
CA PRO A 90 -2.79 -2.82 11.35
C PRO A 90 -2.77 -1.91 10.10
N TYR A 91 -2.84 -2.46 8.89
CA TYR A 91 -2.88 -1.70 7.64
C TYR A 91 -3.99 -2.19 6.69
N LEU A 92 -4.23 -1.44 5.60
CA LEU A 92 -5.15 -1.79 4.53
C LEU A 92 -4.37 -1.92 3.21
N PRO A 93 -4.34 -3.10 2.56
CA PRO A 93 -3.68 -3.26 1.27
C PRO A 93 -4.51 -2.62 0.16
N LEU A 94 -3.85 -1.93 -0.78
CA LEU A 94 -4.49 -1.39 -1.99
C LEU A 94 -4.58 -2.43 -3.11
N ALA A 95 -3.56 -3.29 -3.22
CA ALA A 95 -3.55 -4.40 -4.16
C ALA A 95 -2.62 -5.50 -3.63
N ALA A 96 -2.88 -6.74 -4.06
CA ALA A 96 -2.03 -7.89 -3.76
C ALA A 96 -2.16 -8.93 -4.88
N ARG A 97 -1.04 -9.59 -5.19
CA ARG A 97 -1.00 -10.74 -6.10
C ARG A 97 -0.24 -11.87 -5.40
N GLY A 98 -0.99 -12.68 -4.65
CA GLY A 98 -0.48 -13.95 -4.13
C GLY A 98 -0.34 -15.00 -5.23
N PRO A 99 0.19 -16.19 -4.91
CA PRO A 99 0.10 -17.37 -5.77
C PRO A 99 -1.35 -17.82 -6.00
#